data_AF-A0AAE1P8Y3-F1
#
_entry.id   AF-A0AAE1P8Y3-F1
#
_cell.length_a   1.000
_cell.length_b   1.000
_cell.length_c   1.000
_cell.angle_alpha   90.00
_cell.angle_beta   90.00
_cell.angle_gamma   90.00
#
_symmetry.space_group_name_H-M   'P 1'
#
loop_
_entity.id
_entity.type
_entity.pdbx_description
1 polymer ?
#
loop_
_entity_poly.entity_id
_entity_poly.type
_entity_poly.pdbx_seq_one_letter_code
_entity_poly.pdbx_strand_id
1 'polypeptide(L)'
;MIFCTRQLQAKSLEQQQPVMFIFRDLKKAFDKVPRPAMWAVLARFGCPPDFVTLVRGLHDGMVGRTTKKSLIEKQYADDNATPGQTAEDLQRTAITYNTVYERFGMQVNTDKTKVLIQHPPDVENRIRAAHSAYGRLSCRVFNNHALTMATKIMVFQAIVLSTLLYACEIWTLYRSEIQSLECFQQYKLRQILKIPWNSHTTNVAVLNQASITSVEANIIRHRLRWAGHVQRMEPSRLPKIMLYGELANGTRQREAPKLLYKDQLKRTLALTNIDPSSWEQTARVRAT
;
A
#
# COMPACT_ATOMS: atom_id res chain seq x y z
N MET A 1 6.41 1.93 -0.18
CA MET A 1 6.56 2.44 1.20
C MET A 1 5.87 1.54 2.23
N ILE A 2 4.58 1.25 2.05
CA ILE A 2 3.75 0.50 3.01
C ILE A 2 4.34 -0.88 3.35
N PHE A 3 4.82 -1.63 2.34
CA PHE A 3 5.50 -2.93 2.56
C PHE A 3 6.67 -2.83 3.56
N CYS A 4 7.64 -1.94 3.30
CA CYS A 4 8.81 -1.79 4.15
C CYS A 4 8.47 -1.35 5.58
N THR A 5 7.42 -0.53 5.74
CA THR A 5 6.95 -0.09 7.05
C THR A 5 6.33 -1.25 7.82
N ARG A 6 5.46 -2.04 7.18
CA ARG A 6 4.86 -3.23 7.80
C ARG A 6 5.89 -4.31 8.14
N GLN A 7 6.87 -4.55 7.25
CA GLN A 7 7.94 -5.51 7.53
C GLN A 7 8.78 -5.09 8.74
N LEU A 8 9.12 -3.80 8.83
CA LEU A 8 9.88 -3.28 9.96
C LEU A 8 9.09 -3.39 11.27
N GLN A 9 7.79 -3.06 11.26
CA GLN A 9 6.90 -3.23 12.41
C GLN A 9 6.80 -4.70 12.86
N ALA A 10 6.56 -5.61 11.91
CA ALA A 10 6.40 -7.03 12.22
C ALA A 10 7.66 -7.62 12.86
N LYS A 11 8.84 -7.31 12.33
CA LYS A 11 10.13 -7.74 12.90
C LYS A 11 10.41 -7.14 14.27
N SER A 12 10.08 -5.86 14.44
CA SER A 12 10.25 -5.18 15.72
C SER A 12 9.38 -5.79 16.81
N LEU A 13 8.10 -6.05 16.51
CA LEU A 13 7.16 -6.72 17.41
C LEU A 13 7.62 -8.13 17.78
N GLU A 14 8.18 -8.87 16.82
CA GLU A 14 8.67 -10.23 17.03
C GLU A 14 9.89 -10.30 17.96
N GLN A 15 10.76 -9.30 17.90
CA GLN A 15 11.98 -9.22 18.70
C GLN A 15 11.83 -8.34 19.95
N GLN A 16 10.58 -8.00 20.30
CA GLN A 16 10.22 -7.09 21.40
C GLN A 16 10.97 -5.75 21.38
N GLN A 17 11.38 -5.32 20.18
CA GLN A 17 11.97 -4.02 20.00
C GLN A 17 10.86 -2.99 19.82
N PRO A 18 10.95 -1.81 20.45
CA PRO A 18 10.06 -0.71 20.13
C PRO A 18 10.42 -0.16 18.75
N VAL A 19 9.42 -0.07 17.87
CA VAL A 19 9.52 0.73 16.64
C VAL A 19 8.30 1.62 16.57
N MET A 20 8.57 2.91 16.57
CA MET A 20 7.59 3.97 16.41
C MET A 20 7.81 4.63 15.05
N PHE A 21 6.74 5.05 14.38
CA PHE A 21 6.82 5.81 13.13
C PHE A 21 6.23 7.18 13.33
N ILE A 22 6.94 8.22 12.88
CA ILE A 22 6.34 9.51 12.61
C ILE A 22 6.04 9.58 11.12
N PHE A 23 4.75 9.65 10.78
CA PHE A 23 4.32 10.13 9.47
C PHE A 23 4.23 11.64 9.53
N ARG A 24 4.94 12.33 8.64
CA ARG A 24 4.92 13.79 8.47
C ARG A 24 4.21 14.10 7.18
N ASP A 25 3.31 15.08 7.23
CA ASP A 25 2.71 15.70 6.06
C ASP A 25 3.03 17.20 6.07
N LEU A 26 3.21 17.80 4.90
CA LEU A 26 3.51 19.22 4.75
C LEU A 26 2.23 19.98 4.40
N LYS A 27 1.98 21.10 5.09
CA LYS A 27 0.77 21.89 4.83
C LYS A 27 0.90 22.62 3.50
N LYS A 28 0.18 22.14 2.47
CA LYS A 28 0.18 22.72 1.11
C LYS A 28 1.59 22.79 0.52
N ALA A 29 2.26 21.64 0.47
CA ALA A 29 3.67 21.54 0.10
C ALA A 29 4.03 22.31 -1.18
N PHE A 30 3.24 22.21 -2.25
CA PHE A 30 3.52 22.86 -3.53
C PHE A 30 3.31 24.38 -3.52
N ASP A 31 2.43 24.89 -2.66
CA ASP A 31 2.11 26.32 -2.57
C ASP A 31 3.15 27.07 -1.72
N LYS A 32 3.80 26.37 -0.78
CA LYS A 32 4.70 26.96 0.21
C LYS A 32 6.20 26.80 -0.09
N VAL A 33 6.57 26.15 -1.18
CA VAL A 33 7.99 26.08 -1.59
C VAL A 33 8.49 27.49 -1.90
N PRO A 34 9.53 28.00 -1.20
CA PRO A 34 10.09 29.30 -1.52
C PRO A 34 10.72 29.27 -2.91
N ARG A 35 10.19 30.09 -3.82
CA ARG A 35 10.67 30.19 -5.21
C ARG A 35 12.17 30.50 -5.29
N PRO A 36 12.74 31.44 -4.49
CA PRO A 36 14.18 31.71 -4.52
C PRO A 36 15.04 30.48 -4.17
N ALA A 37 14.62 29.69 -3.18
CA ALA A 37 15.31 28.47 -2.79
C ALA A 37 15.22 27.39 -3.88
N MET A 38 14.05 27.25 -4.52
CA MET A 38 13.86 26.32 -5.64
C MET A 38 14.78 26.66 -6.83
N TRP A 39 14.94 27.94 -7.16
CA TRP A 39 15.87 28.39 -8.22
C TRP A 39 17.32 28.06 -7.90
N ALA A 40 17.74 28.30 -6.66
CA ALA A 40 19.09 27.99 -6.19
C ALA A 40 19.37 26.47 -6.24
N VAL A 41 18.38 25.66 -5.88
CA VAL A 41 18.48 24.19 -5.94
C VAL A 41 18.60 23.71 -7.39
N LEU A 42 17.72 24.17 -8.30
CA LEU A 42 17.77 23.76 -9.71
C LEU A 42 19.11 24.13 -10.38
N ALA A 43 19.65 25.31 -10.08
CA ALA A 43 20.97 25.73 -10.55
C ALA A 43 22.09 24.82 -9.99
N ARG A 44 22.01 24.45 -8.70
CA ARG A 44 22.99 23.57 -8.06
C ARG A 44 22.93 22.12 -8.55
N PHE A 45 21.78 21.67 -9.03
CA PHE A 45 21.62 20.35 -9.68
C PHE A 45 22.07 20.34 -11.15
N GLY A 46 22.64 21.45 -11.65
CA GLY A 46 23.19 21.53 -13.01
C GLY A 46 22.15 21.79 -14.09
N CYS A 47 20.95 22.26 -13.75
CA CYS A 47 20.00 22.70 -14.77
C CYS A 47 20.55 23.92 -15.53
N PRO A 48 20.49 23.93 -16.88
CA PRO A 48 20.95 25.07 -17.67
C PRO A 48 20.29 26.39 -17.25
N PRO A 49 21.02 27.53 -17.23
CA PRO A 49 20.48 28.82 -16.82
C PRO A 49 19.21 29.24 -17.58
N ASP A 50 19.16 28.94 -18.88
CA ASP A 50 18.02 29.23 -19.74
C ASP A 50 16.79 28.39 -19.34
N PHE A 51 17.01 27.14 -18.93
CA PHE A 51 15.95 26.27 -18.42
C PHE A 51 15.42 26.77 -17.08
N VAL A 52 16.28 27.23 -16.17
CA VAL A 52 15.85 27.81 -14.88
C VAL A 52 15.08 29.11 -15.09
N THR A 53 15.50 29.94 -16.06
CA THR A 53 14.82 31.17 -16.46
C THR A 53 13.45 30.88 -17.07
N LEU A 54 13.35 29.86 -17.93
CA LEU A 54 12.09 29.38 -18.49
C LEU A 54 11.13 28.90 -17.40
N VAL A 55 11.60 28.06 -16.48
CA VAL A 55 10.78 27.55 -15.37
C VAL A 55 10.38 28.67 -14.41
N ARG A 56 11.22 29.69 -14.20
CA ARG A 56 10.86 30.90 -13.45
C ARG A 56 9.72 31.66 -14.12
N GLY A 57 9.82 31.89 -15.44
CA GLY A 57 8.76 32.51 -16.23
C GLY A 57 7.45 31.71 -16.28
N LEU A 58 7.52 30.37 -16.15
CA LEU A 58 6.34 29.50 -16.06
C LEU A 58 5.66 29.51 -14.68
N HIS A 59 6.33 30.00 -13.63
CA HIS A 59 5.81 30.02 -12.27
C HIS A 59 5.32 31.40 -11.82
N ASP A 60 5.79 32.48 -12.44
CA ASP A 60 5.27 33.82 -12.23
C ASP A 60 3.93 33.98 -12.98
N GLY A 61 2.81 33.86 -12.27
CA GLY A 61 1.48 34.15 -12.80
C GLY A 61 0.70 32.98 -13.44
N MET A 62 1.14 31.73 -13.32
CA MET A 62 0.46 30.57 -13.91
C MET A 62 -0.06 29.55 -12.88
N VAL A 63 -1.25 28.97 -13.14
CA VAL A 63 -1.88 27.90 -12.36
C VAL A 63 -1.88 26.61 -13.21
N GLY A 64 -1.11 25.58 -12.82
CA GLY A 64 -1.22 24.26 -13.49
C GLY A 64 -0.12 23.22 -13.21
N ARG A 65 -0.55 22.13 -12.53
CA ARG A 65 -0.08 20.72 -12.42
C ARG A 65 1.31 20.27 -12.94
N THR A 66 2.04 19.55 -12.09
CA THR A 66 3.40 19.03 -12.33
C THR A 66 3.50 17.49 -12.37
N THR A 67 4.43 16.98 -13.18
CA THR A 67 4.89 15.58 -13.30
C THR A 67 6.17 15.33 -12.47
N LYS A 68 6.35 14.14 -11.88
CA LYS A 68 7.41 13.82 -10.87
C LYS A 68 8.60 13.03 -11.44
N LYS A 69 9.80 13.22 -10.85
CA LYS A 69 10.88 12.21 -10.66
C LYS A 69 11.73 12.48 -9.38
N SER A 70 12.47 11.46 -8.94
CA SER A 70 12.77 11.01 -7.55
C SER A 70 14.00 11.60 -6.82
N LEU A 71 14.02 11.47 -5.47
CA LEU A 71 15.21 11.13 -4.68
C LEU A 71 14.86 10.47 -3.32
N ILE A 72 15.86 9.85 -2.68
CA ILE A 72 15.77 8.73 -1.73
C ILE A 72 15.61 9.21 -0.28
N GLU A 73 14.42 8.96 0.26
CA GLU A 73 14.05 8.67 1.64
C GLU A 73 12.68 7.94 1.52
N LYS A 74 12.02 7.47 2.60
CA LYS A 74 10.63 6.97 2.47
C LYS A 74 9.66 8.15 2.24
N GLN A 75 9.86 8.87 1.14
CA GLN A 75 9.11 10.03 0.71
C GLN A 75 8.19 9.62 -0.44
N TYR A 76 6.91 9.86 -0.28
CA TYR A 76 5.97 9.86 -1.40
C TYR A 76 5.41 11.28 -1.51
N ALA A 77 6.11 12.13 -2.28
CA ALA A 77 5.89 13.57 -2.27
C ALA A 77 6.00 14.18 -0.86
N ASP A 78 4.90 14.69 -0.32
CA ASP A 78 4.78 15.31 1.00
C ASP A 78 4.69 14.29 2.14
N ASP A 79 4.20 13.08 1.84
CA ASP A 79 4.08 12.00 2.82
C ASP A 79 5.45 11.37 3.13
N ASN A 80 5.99 11.69 4.31
CA ASN A 80 7.28 11.19 4.79
C ASN A 80 7.11 10.35 6.05
N ALA A 81 7.71 9.16 6.11
CA ALA A 81 7.66 8.31 7.31
C ALA A 81 9.06 8.01 7.86
N THR A 82 9.36 8.45 9.08
CA THR A 82 10.63 8.15 9.76
C THR A 82 10.41 7.19 10.94
N PRO A 83 11.14 6.06 10.97
CA PRO A 83 11.13 5.17 12.13
C PRO A 83 12.04 5.71 13.26
N GLY A 84 11.72 5.38 14.50
CA GLY A 84 12.54 5.62 15.68
C GLY A 84 12.29 4.55 16.75
N GLN A 85 13.27 4.33 17.63
CA GLN A 85 13.22 3.29 18.66
C GLN A 85 12.63 3.81 19.97
N THR A 86 12.82 5.10 20.28
CA THR A 86 12.24 5.75 21.46
C THR A 86 11.38 6.95 21.06
N ALA A 87 10.47 7.37 21.95
CA ALA A 87 9.68 8.58 21.76
C ALA A 87 10.59 9.83 21.72
N GLU A 88 11.70 9.83 22.44
CA GLU A 88 12.69 10.91 22.47
C GLU A 88 13.46 11.04 21.15
N ASP A 89 13.84 9.92 20.53
CA ASP A 89 14.52 9.93 19.23
C ASP A 89 13.60 10.45 18.13
N LEU A 90 12.34 10.01 18.18
CA LEU A 90 11.30 10.51 17.30
C LEU A 90 11.03 12.00 17.50
N GLN A 91 10.95 12.45 18.76
CA GLN A 91 10.75 13.86 19.09
C GLN A 91 11.94 14.72 18.62
N ARG A 92 13.18 14.29 18.89
CA ARG A 92 14.40 14.95 18.40
C ARG A 92 14.38 15.06 16.89
N THR A 93 14.09 13.96 16.20
CA THR A 93 13.98 13.93 14.74
C THR A 93 12.89 14.88 14.24
N ALA A 94 11.71 14.87 14.86
CA ALA A 94 10.61 15.77 14.52
C ALA A 94 10.99 17.25 14.67
N ILE A 95 11.63 17.60 15.79
CA ILE A 95 12.11 18.97 16.07
C ILE A 95 13.15 19.38 15.03
N THR A 96 14.16 18.55 14.76
CA THR A 96 15.19 18.83 13.75
C THR A 96 14.57 19.08 12.38
N TYR A 97 13.64 18.23 11.96
CA TYR A 97 12.92 18.44 10.69
C TYR A 97 12.09 19.71 10.71
N ASN A 98 11.37 20.01 11.78
CA ASN A 98 10.55 21.22 11.88
C ASN A 98 11.43 22.48 11.78
N THR A 99 12.56 22.51 12.47
CA THR A 99 13.55 23.61 12.36
C THR A 99 14.11 23.74 10.94
N VAL A 100 14.38 22.63 10.26
CA VAL A 100 14.85 22.65 8.86
C VAL A 100 13.75 23.15 7.93
N TYR A 101 12.52 22.65 8.05
CA TYR A 101 11.39 23.10 7.23
C TYR A 101 11.07 24.58 7.46
N GLU A 102 11.09 25.06 8.71
CA GLU A 102 10.93 26.47 9.04
C GLU A 102 12.02 27.35 8.42
N ARG A 103 13.28 26.91 8.45
CA ARG A 103 14.39 27.61 7.75
C ARG A 103 14.16 27.69 6.24
N PHE A 104 13.48 26.70 5.67
CA PHE A 104 13.07 26.69 4.26
C PHE A 104 11.65 27.26 4.05
N GLY A 105 11.09 28.02 4.99
CA GLY A 105 9.77 28.68 4.83
C GLY A 105 8.57 27.73 4.73
N MET A 106 8.75 26.46 5.05
CA MET A 106 7.73 25.41 4.99
C MET A 106 7.11 25.17 6.37
N GLN A 107 5.86 24.74 6.40
CA GLN A 107 5.13 24.43 7.63
C GLN A 107 4.69 22.97 7.65
N VAL A 108 5.05 22.27 8.72
CA VAL A 108 4.61 20.90 8.98
C VAL A 108 3.14 20.91 9.40
N ASN A 109 2.36 19.95 8.89
CA ASN A 109 0.97 19.77 9.29
C ASN A 109 0.91 18.92 10.58
N THR A 110 0.67 19.57 11.71
CA THR A 110 0.61 18.94 13.04
C THR A 110 -0.58 17.99 13.19
N ASP A 111 -1.71 18.26 12.53
CA ASP A 111 -2.95 17.47 12.67
C ASP A 111 -2.87 16.10 11.98
N LYS A 112 -2.05 16.02 10.94
CA LYS A 112 -1.78 14.78 10.19
C LYS A 112 -0.52 14.06 10.67
N THR A 113 0.32 14.73 11.46
CA THR A 113 1.53 14.12 12.01
C THR A 113 1.15 13.18 13.15
N LYS A 114 1.07 11.88 12.85
CA LYS A 114 0.62 10.86 13.81
C LYS A 114 1.71 9.84 14.08
N VAL A 115 1.89 9.52 15.36
CA VAL A 115 2.61 8.32 15.80
C VAL A 115 1.68 7.13 15.58
N LEU A 116 2.04 6.23 14.68
CA LEU A 116 1.21 5.07 14.33
C LEU A 116 1.84 3.78 14.85
N ILE A 117 1.20 3.21 15.87
CA ILE A 117 1.29 1.78 16.17
C ILE A 117 0.23 1.11 15.27
N GLN A 118 0.64 0.62 14.10
CA GLN A 118 -0.31 -0.06 13.20
C GLN A 118 -0.54 -1.49 13.67
N HIS A 119 -1.79 -1.78 14.04
CA HIS A 119 -2.30 -3.11 14.29
C HIS A 119 -2.47 -3.90 12.97
N PRO A 120 -2.69 -5.24 13.02
CA PRO A 120 -2.92 -6.14 11.87
C PRO A 120 -3.83 -5.57 10.76
N PRO A 121 -3.81 -6.16 9.55
CA PRO A 121 -4.51 -5.60 8.39
C PRO A 121 -5.95 -5.22 8.74
N ASP A 122 -6.28 -3.96 8.47
CA ASP A 122 -7.59 -3.41 8.76
C ASP A 122 -8.62 -3.86 7.70
N VAL A 123 -8.89 -5.17 7.73
CA VAL A 123 -9.82 -5.86 6.84
C VAL A 123 -11.20 -5.26 6.97
N GLU A 124 -11.59 -4.88 8.18
CA GLU A 124 -12.88 -4.26 8.44
C GLU A 124 -13.00 -2.90 7.75
N ASN A 125 -12.00 -2.01 7.88
CA ASN A 125 -12.03 -0.74 7.15
C ASN A 125 -12.00 -0.92 5.63
N ARG A 126 -11.37 -1.99 5.13
CA ARG A 126 -11.39 -2.32 3.69
C ARG A 126 -12.77 -2.77 3.23
N ILE A 127 -13.44 -3.59 4.02
CA ILE A 127 -14.83 -3.99 3.79
C ILE A 127 -15.74 -2.74 3.81
N ARG A 128 -15.60 -1.86 4.81
CA ARG A 128 -16.37 -0.60 4.89
C ARG A 128 -16.13 0.30 3.68
N ALA A 129 -14.88 0.46 3.26
CA ALA A 129 -14.51 1.26 2.08
C ALA A 129 -15.09 0.67 0.79
N ALA A 130 -15.00 -0.65 0.61
CA ALA A 130 -15.59 -1.34 -0.54
C ALA A 130 -17.13 -1.25 -0.52
N HIS A 131 -17.75 -1.35 0.65
CA HIS A 131 -19.20 -1.17 0.80
C HIS A 131 -19.64 0.24 0.41
N SER A 132 -18.89 1.27 0.83
CA SER A 132 -19.10 2.66 0.43
C SER A 132 -18.91 2.88 -1.09
N ALA A 133 -17.88 2.28 -1.68
CA ALA A 133 -17.66 2.32 -3.13
C ALA A 133 -18.82 1.68 -3.90
N TYR A 134 -19.32 0.52 -3.45
CA TYR A 134 -20.49 -0.13 -4.02
C TYR A 134 -21.74 0.76 -3.90
N GLY A 135 -21.98 1.32 -2.71
CA GLY A 135 -23.13 2.19 -2.44
C GLY A 135 -23.20 3.40 -3.37
N ARG A 136 -22.07 4.07 -3.61
CA ARG A 136 -21.97 5.22 -4.54
C ARG A 136 -22.32 4.88 -5.99
N LEU A 137 -22.19 3.62 -6.39
CA LEU A 137 -22.47 3.13 -7.74
C LEU A 137 -23.82 2.40 -7.84
N SER A 138 -24.53 2.24 -6.71
CA SER A 138 -25.74 1.42 -6.62
C SER A 138 -26.81 1.85 -7.62
N CYS A 139 -27.22 3.12 -7.63
CA CYS A 139 -28.24 3.61 -8.55
C CYS A 139 -27.79 3.66 -10.02
N ARG A 140 -26.55 4.13 -10.26
CA ARG A 140 -26.05 4.38 -11.63
C ARG A 140 -25.65 3.11 -12.38
N VAL A 141 -25.15 2.11 -11.65
CA VAL A 141 -24.59 0.89 -12.22
C VAL A 141 -25.37 -0.34 -11.80
N PHE A 142 -25.40 -0.66 -10.50
CA PHE A 142 -25.87 -1.98 -10.05
C PHE A 142 -27.39 -2.16 -10.19
N ASN A 143 -28.18 -1.10 -9.95
CA ASN A 143 -29.64 -1.11 -10.10
C ASN A 143 -30.11 -0.66 -11.48
N ASN A 144 -29.21 -0.20 -12.35
CA ASN A 144 -29.58 0.27 -13.68
C ASN A 144 -29.94 -0.92 -14.59
N HIS A 145 -31.16 -0.93 -15.14
CA HIS A 145 -31.66 -1.99 -16.01
C HIS A 145 -31.10 -1.94 -17.44
N ALA A 146 -30.60 -0.77 -17.88
CA ALA A 146 -30.00 -0.62 -19.21
C ALA A 146 -28.61 -1.26 -19.32
N LEU A 147 -27.96 -1.58 -18.19
CA LEU A 147 -26.63 -2.19 -18.17
C LEU A 147 -26.72 -3.70 -18.05
N THR A 148 -25.92 -4.39 -18.86
CA THR A 148 -25.78 -5.86 -18.82
C THR A 148 -25.12 -6.32 -17.51
N MET A 149 -25.37 -7.58 -17.13
CA MET A 149 -24.73 -8.17 -15.95
C MET A 149 -23.20 -8.21 -16.09
N ALA A 150 -22.69 -8.48 -17.29
CA ALA A 150 -21.26 -8.47 -17.58
C ALA A 150 -20.62 -7.10 -17.28
N THR A 151 -21.24 -6.00 -17.71
CA THR A 151 -20.74 -4.64 -17.40
C THR A 151 -20.75 -4.35 -15.91
N LYS A 152 -21.81 -4.75 -15.19
CA LYS A 152 -21.88 -4.58 -13.73
C LYS A 152 -20.78 -5.36 -13.01
N ILE A 153 -20.50 -6.58 -13.46
CA ILE A 153 -19.39 -7.40 -12.94
C ILE A 153 -18.04 -6.74 -13.20
N MET A 154 -17.80 -6.22 -14.41
CA MET A 154 -16.56 -5.50 -14.72
C MET A 154 -16.35 -4.29 -13.81
N VAL A 155 -17.40 -3.49 -13.59
CA VAL A 155 -17.34 -2.34 -12.67
C VAL A 155 -17.10 -2.79 -11.22
N PHE A 156 -17.75 -3.87 -10.79
CA PHE A 156 -17.52 -4.46 -9.47
C PHE A 156 -16.05 -4.86 -9.30
N GLN A 157 -15.45 -5.56 -10.27
CA GLN A 157 -14.03 -5.94 -10.22
C GLN A 157 -13.11 -4.71 -10.22
N ALA A 158 -13.37 -3.75 -11.13
CA ALA A 158 -12.51 -2.60 -11.35
C ALA A 158 -12.48 -1.62 -10.18
N ILE A 159 -13.61 -1.45 -9.46
CA ILE A 159 -13.73 -0.42 -8.42
C ILE A 159 -13.91 -1.05 -7.03
N VAL A 160 -14.87 -1.96 -6.87
CA VAL A 160 -15.24 -2.47 -5.54
C VAL A 160 -14.21 -3.50 -5.06
N LEU A 161 -13.90 -4.49 -5.89
CA LEU A 161 -12.94 -5.55 -5.55
C LEU A 161 -11.51 -4.99 -5.46
N SER A 162 -11.13 -4.04 -6.31
CA SER A 162 -9.83 -3.35 -6.22
C SER A 162 -9.71 -2.52 -4.93
N THR A 163 -10.79 -1.86 -4.50
CA THR A 163 -10.83 -1.15 -3.21
C THR A 163 -10.73 -2.11 -2.03
N LEU A 164 -11.46 -3.24 -2.11
CA LEU A 164 -11.43 -4.29 -1.09
C LEU A 164 -10.03 -4.88 -0.94
N LEU A 165 -9.35 -5.19 -2.05
CA LEU A 165 -8.07 -5.89 -2.06
C LEU A 165 -6.86 -4.95 -2.16
N TYR A 166 -7.06 -3.65 -1.91
CA TYR A 166 -5.97 -2.69 -1.98
C TYR A 166 -4.87 -3.04 -0.96
N ALA A 167 -3.65 -3.17 -1.48
CA ALA A 167 -2.48 -3.58 -0.73
C ALA A 167 -2.60 -4.97 -0.06
N CYS A 168 -3.45 -5.86 -0.58
CA CYS A 168 -3.61 -7.21 0.00
C CYS A 168 -2.34 -8.07 -0.10
N GLU A 169 -1.44 -7.74 -1.02
CA GLU A 169 -0.17 -8.44 -1.23
C GLU A 169 0.75 -8.40 -0.01
N ILE A 170 0.51 -7.51 0.95
CA ILE A 170 1.30 -7.33 2.18
C ILE A 170 0.50 -7.67 3.45
N TRP A 171 -0.71 -8.20 3.34
CA TRP A 171 -1.54 -8.54 4.50
C TRP A 171 -1.11 -9.87 5.10
N THR A 172 -1.01 -9.91 6.42
CA THR A 172 -0.86 -11.13 7.22
C THR A 172 -2.24 -11.52 7.75
N LEU A 173 -3.00 -12.28 6.95
CA LEU A 173 -4.38 -12.65 7.25
C LEU A 173 -4.55 -13.99 7.97
N TYR A 174 -5.50 -14.04 8.89
CA TYR A 174 -6.06 -15.27 9.47
C TYR A 174 -7.19 -15.84 8.60
N ARG A 175 -7.59 -17.09 8.86
CA ARG A 175 -8.68 -17.76 8.11
C ARG A 175 -10.02 -17.03 8.25
N SER A 176 -10.34 -16.53 9.45
CA SER A 176 -11.56 -15.76 9.70
C SER A 176 -11.60 -14.47 8.88
N GLU A 177 -10.47 -13.79 8.69
CA GLU A 177 -10.38 -12.57 7.90
C GLU A 177 -10.57 -12.82 6.40
N ILE A 178 -9.96 -13.90 5.88
CA ILE A 178 -10.19 -14.33 4.49
C ILE A 178 -11.67 -14.66 4.30
N GLN A 179 -12.27 -15.40 5.23
CA GLN A 179 -13.69 -15.76 5.19
C GLN A 179 -14.58 -14.51 5.17
N SER A 180 -14.29 -13.50 5.99
CA SER A 180 -15.03 -12.24 6.00
C SER A 180 -14.97 -11.49 4.66
N LEU A 181 -13.80 -11.48 4.01
CA LEU A 181 -13.64 -10.88 2.68
C LEU A 181 -14.40 -11.67 1.60
N GLU A 182 -14.38 -13.01 1.68
CA GLU A 182 -15.15 -13.86 0.75
C GLU A 182 -16.65 -13.72 0.95
N CYS A 183 -17.12 -13.63 2.20
CA CYS A 183 -18.51 -13.34 2.53
C CYS A 183 -18.95 -12.03 1.89
N PHE A 184 -18.13 -10.98 1.97
CA PHE A 184 -18.42 -9.71 1.30
C PHE A 184 -18.52 -9.86 -0.22
N GLN A 185 -17.57 -10.54 -0.87
CA GLN A 185 -17.59 -10.78 -2.32
C GLN A 185 -18.86 -11.55 -2.73
N GLN A 186 -19.16 -12.65 -2.03
CA GLN A 186 -20.33 -13.50 -2.31
C GLN A 186 -21.63 -12.74 -2.12
N TYR A 187 -21.76 -11.97 -1.03
CA TYR A 187 -22.92 -11.14 -0.77
C TYR A 187 -23.18 -10.16 -1.92
N LYS A 188 -22.16 -9.43 -2.37
CA LYS A 188 -22.30 -8.46 -3.46
C LYS A 188 -22.53 -9.11 -4.82
N LEU A 189 -21.89 -10.24 -5.12
CA LEU A 189 -22.14 -10.95 -6.37
C LEU A 189 -23.56 -11.51 -6.47
N ARG A 190 -24.09 -12.08 -5.38
CA ARG A 190 -25.48 -12.55 -5.34
C ARG A 190 -26.48 -11.40 -5.52
N GLN A 191 -26.19 -10.22 -4.99
CA GLN A 191 -26.98 -9.00 -5.23
C GLN A 191 -26.94 -8.58 -6.71
N ILE A 192 -25.75 -8.52 -7.32
CA ILE A 192 -25.59 -8.11 -8.73
C ILE A 192 -26.27 -9.10 -9.68
N LEU A 193 -26.05 -10.39 -9.46
CA LEU A 193 -26.60 -11.49 -10.28
C LEU A 193 -28.07 -11.77 -10.01
N LYS A 194 -28.68 -11.09 -9.02
CA LYS A 194 -30.07 -11.29 -8.59
C LYS A 194 -30.39 -12.74 -8.24
N ILE A 195 -29.46 -13.41 -7.55
CA ILE A 195 -29.62 -14.80 -7.12
C ILE A 195 -30.53 -14.80 -5.89
N PRO A 196 -31.70 -15.46 -5.94
CA PRO A 196 -32.60 -15.50 -4.81
C PRO A 196 -32.04 -16.45 -3.73
N TRP A 197 -32.40 -16.20 -2.47
CA TRP A 197 -31.87 -16.94 -1.32
C TRP A 197 -32.23 -18.43 -1.34
N ASN A 198 -33.37 -18.80 -1.95
CA ASN A 198 -33.88 -20.17 -2.08
C ASN A 198 -33.28 -20.95 -3.26
N SER A 199 -32.39 -20.35 -4.05
CA SER A 199 -31.77 -20.99 -5.21
C SER A 199 -30.78 -22.10 -4.86
N HIS A 200 -30.40 -22.24 -3.58
CA HIS A 200 -29.35 -23.15 -3.10
C HIS A 200 -28.05 -23.11 -3.93
N THR A 201 -27.78 -21.98 -4.61
CA THR A 201 -26.62 -21.84 -5.50
C THR A 201 -25.35 -21.81 -4.66
N THR A 202 -24.40 -22.69 -4.97
CA THR A 202 -23.11 -22.77 -4.27
C THR A 202 -22.24 -21.55 -4.54
N ASN A 203 -21.34 -21.20 -3.62
CA ASN A 203 -20.42 -20.05 -3.78
C ASN A 203 -19.53 -20.17 -5.02
N VAL A 204 -19.14 -21.40 -5.40
CA VAL A 204 -18.36 -21.68 -6.60
C VAL A 204 -19.19 -21.41 -7.85
N ALA A 205 -20.46 -21.82 -7.88
CA ALA A 205 -21.35 -21.55 -9.01
C ALA A 205 -21.57 -20.03 -9.21
N VAL A 206 -21.70 -19.25 -8.14
CA VAL A 206 -21.77 -17.77 -8.21
C VAL A 206 -20.53 -17.18 -8.89
N LEU A 207 -19.34 -17.64 -8.49
CA LEU A 207 -18.07 -17.18 -9.08
C LEU A 207 -17.95 -17.56 -10.56
N ASN A 208 -18.32 -18.79 -10.91
CA ASN A 208 -18.31 -19.27 -12.29
C ASN A 208 -19.29 -18.48 -13.18
N GLN A 209 -20.51 -18.26 -12.69
CA GLN A 209 -21.51 -17.44 -13.40
C GLN A 209 -21.03 -16.01 -13.61
N ALA A 210 -20.31 -15.43 -12.64
CA ALA A 210 -19.73 -14.11 -12.78
C ALA A 210 -18.43 -14.09 -13.60
N SER A 211 -17.82 -15.24 -13.90
CA SER A 211 -16.45 -15.33 -14.45
C SER A 211 -15.42 -14.55 -13.62
N ILE A 212 -15.51 -14.63 -12.29
CA ILE A 212 -14.61 -13.94 -11.34
C ILE A 212 -13.88 -14.97 -10.47
N THR A 213 -12.62 -14.69 -10.14
CA THR A 213 -11.85 -15.50 -9.20
C THR A 213 -12.18 -15.14 -7.74
N SER A 214 -12.06 -16.11 -6.83
CA SER A 214 -12.28 -15.86 -5.39
C SER A 214 -11.32 -14.80 -4.84
N VAL A 215 -11.69 -14.19 -3.71
CA VAL A 215 -10.82 -13.26 -3.00
C VAL A 215 -9.52 -13.96 -2.59
N GLU A 216 -9.57 -15.17 -2.04
CA GLU A 216 -8.34 -15.88 -1.63
C GLU A 216 -7.39 -16.08 -2.81
N ALA A 217 -7.89 -16.54 -3.96
CA ALA A 217 -7.10 -16.73 -5.17
C ALA A 217 -6.49 -15.41 -5.66
N ASN A 218 -7.25 -14.30 -5.58
CA ASN A 218 -6.73 -12.98 -5.91
C ASN A 218 -5.61 -12.55 -4.95
N ILE A 219 -5.77 -12.74 -3.65
CA ILE A 219 -4.73 -12.39 -2.65
C ILE A 219 -3.45 -13.20 -2.91
N ILE A 220 -3.59 -14.50 -3.15
CA ILE A 220 -2.47 -15.39 -3.51
C ILE A 220 -1.75 -14.86 -4.75
N ARG A 221 -2.50 -14.54 -5.82
CA ARG A 221 -1.95 -13.99 -7.06
C ARG A 221 -1.20 -12.68 -6.83
N HIS A 222 -1.79 -11.72 -6.11
CA HIS A 222 -1.16 -10.42 -5.84
C HIS A 222 0.11 -10.59 -5.01
N ARG A 223 0.07 -11.47 -4.00
CA ARG A 223 1.22 -11.79 -3.15
C ARG A 223 2.37 -12.39 -3.94
N LEU A 224 2.11 -13.39 -4.79
CA LEU A 224 3.15 -14.01 -5.62
C LEU A 224 3.73 -13.03 -6.64
N ARG A 225 2.89 -12.21 -7.28
CA ARG A 225 3.36 -11.16 -8.20
C ARG A 225 4.25 -10.15 -7.48
N TRP A 226 3.87 -9.74 -6.28
CA TRP A 226 4.66 -8.82 -5.46
C TRP A 226 5.97 -9.45 -4.99
N ALA A 227 5.95 -10.67 -4.46
CA ALA A 227 7.14 -11.38 -4.02
C ALA A 227 8.14 -11.56 -5.17
N GLY A 228 7.67 -11.97 -6.36
CA GLY A 228 8.49 -12.05 -7.54
C GLY A 228 9.03 -10.69 -7.98
N HIS A 229 8.23 -9.62 -7.89
CA HIS A 229 8.68 -8.26 -8.19
C HIS A 229 9.80 -7.81 -7.24
N VAL A 230 9.65 -8.03 -5.93
CA VAL A 230 10.68 -7.74 -4.93
C VAL A 230 11.92 -8.58 -5.20
N GLN A 231 11.78 -9.85 -5.56
CA GLN A 231 12.91 -10.73 -5.87
C GLN A 231 13.73 -10.23 -7.06
N ARG A 232 13.11 -9.59 -8.05
CA ARG A 232 13.80 -9.01 -9.21
C ARG A 232 14.36 -7.60 -8.98
N MET A 233 14.12 -6.99 -7.82
CA MET A 233 14.71 -5.69 -7.49
C MET A 233 16.20 -5.82 -7.17
N GLU A 234 16.95 -4.75 -7.44
CA GLU A 234 18.34 -4.59 -7.01
C GLU A 234 18.51 -4.85 -5.50
N PRO A 235 19.60 -5.51 -5.06
CA PRO A 235 19.86 -5.81 -3.66
C PRO A 235 19.84 -4.59 -2.74
N SER A 236 20.21 -3.41 -3.24
CA SER A 236 20.24 -2.14 -2.50
C SER A 236 18.85 -1.56 -2.23
N ARG A 237 17.79 -2.09 -2.85
CA ARG A 237 16.42 -1.55 -2.71
C ARG A 237 15.82 -1.96 -1.37
N LEU A 238 15.25 -0.98 -0.67
CA LEU A 238 14.64 -1.20 0.66
C LEU A 238 13.65 -2.37 0.74
N PRO A 239 12.74 -2.62 -0.23
CA PRO A 239 11.86 -3.79 -0.17
C PRO A 239 12.61 -5.12 -0.18
N LYS A 240 13.69 -5.21 -0.97
CA LYS A 240 14.54 -6.40 -1.07
C LYS A 240 15.30 -6.62 0.25
N ILE A 241 15.95 -5.57 0.76
CA ILE A 241 16.65 -5.58 2.05
C ILE A 241 15.67 -5.97 3.17
N MET A 242 14.46 -5.39 3.20
CA MET A 242 13.47 -5.69 4.22
C MET A 242 12.89 -7.10 4.10
N LEU A 243 12.79 -7.66 2.90
CA LEU A 243 12.33 -9.03 2.73
C LEU A 243 13.35 -10.03 3.27
N TYR A 244 14.65 -9.83 3.02
CA TYR A 244 15.68 -10.80 3.37
C TYR A 244 16.41 -10.52 4.69
N GLY A 245 16.65 -9.26 5.02
CA GLY A 245 17.44 -8.86 6.19
C GLY A 245 16.79 -9.19 7.53
N GLU A 246 17.54 -9.01 8.60
CA GLU A 246 17.11 -9.17 9.99
C GLU A 246 17.51 -7.92 10.77
N LEU A 247 16.87 -7.68 11.92
CA LEU A 247 17.28 -6.59 12.80
C LEU A 247 18.61 -6.98 13.47
N ALA A 248 19.51 -6.01 13.64
CA ALA A 248 20.84 -6.25 14.20
C ALA A 248 20.80 -6.71 15.67
N ASN A 249 19.78 -6.27 16.42
CA ASN A 249 19.61 -6.55 17.84
C ASN A 249 18.19 -7.09 18.10
N GLY A 250 18.08 -8.04 19.03
CA GLY A 250 16.82 -8.63 19.47
C GLY A 250 16.71 -10.12 19.13
N THR A 251 16.03 -10.87 19.98
CA THR A 251 15.84 -12.33 19.82
C THR A 251 14.35 -12.65 19.66
N ARG A 252 14.07 -13.71 18.89
CA ARG A 252 12.70 -14.18 18.67
C ARG A 252 12.20 -14.91 19.92
N GLN A 253 11.02 -14.54 20.43
CA GLN A 253 10.35 -15.31 21.48
C GLN A 253 9.95 -16.70 20.97
N ARG A 254 10.23 -17.74 21.77
CA ARG A 254 10.01 -19.14 21.39
C ARG A 254 8.55 -19.62 21.52
N GLU A 255 7.72 -18.96 22.33
CA GLU A 255 6.49 -19.58 22.83
C GLU A 255 5.21 -19.25 22.03
N ALA A 256 5.18 -18.20 21.21
CA ALA A 256 4.03 -17.88 20.35
C ALA A 256 4.37 -16.86 19.23
N PRO A 257 5.15 -17.24 18.21
CA PRO A 257 5.54 -16.31 17.16
C PRO A 257 4.32 -15.82 16.36
N LYS A 258 4.17 -14.49 16.24
CA LYS A 258 3.17 -13.87 15.36
C LYS A 258 3.45 -14.26 13.90
N LEU A 259 2.39 -14.42 13.12
CA LEU A 259 2.48 -14.83 11.72
C LEU A 259 3.15 -13.73 10.87
N LEU A 260 4.33 -14.01 10.33
CA LEU A 260 5.05 -13.07 9.48
C LEU A 260 4.61 -13.16 8.01
N TYR A 261 4.97 -12.13 7.25
CA TYR A 261 4.86 -12.16 5.80
C TYR A 261 5.65 -13.33 5.17
N LYS A 262 6.85 -13.63 5.68
CA LYS A 262 7.66 -14.77 5.22
C LYS A 262 6.90 -16.10 5.41
N ASP A 263 6.26 -16.30 6.56
CA ASP A 263 5.48 -17.50 6.86
C ASP A 263 4.25 -17.63 5.95
N GLN A 264 3.57 -16.51 5.71
CA GLN A 264 2.45 -16.47 4.76
C GLN A 264 2.88 -16.74 3.33
N LEU A 265 4.03 -16.20 2.91
CA LEU A 265 4.59 -16.47 1.60
C LEU A 265 4.91 -17.94 1.44
N LYS A 266 5.56 -18.59 2.42
CA LYS A 266 5.82 -20.04 2.41
C LYS A 266 4.53 -20.85 2.27
N ARG A 267 3.49 -20.51 3.04
CA ARG A 267 2.15 -21.15 2.89
C ARG A 267 1.57 -20.96 1.50
N THR A 268 1.71 -19.76 0.93
CA THR A 268 1.21 -19.42 -0.41
C THR A 268 1.94 -20.20 -1.49
N LEU A 269 3.26 -20.34 -1.37
CA LEU A 269 4.10 -21.13 -2.28
C LEU A 269 3.69 -22.60 -2.22
N ALA A 270 3.54 -23.16 -1.01
CA ALA A 270 3.06 -24.53 -0.83
C ALA A 270 1.66 -24.77 -1.44
N LEU A 271 0.71 -23.85 -1.24
CA LEU A 271 -0.64 -23.94 -1.83
C LEU A 271 -0.64 -23.86 -3.36
N THR A 272 0.41 -23.31 -3.97
CA THR A 272 0.53 -23.16 -5.43
C THR A 272 1.50 -24.16 -6.05
N ASN A 273 1.93 -25.18 -5.30
CA ASN A 273 2.93 -26.16 -5.71
C ASN A 273 4.25 -25.53 -6.20
N ILE A 274 4.60 -24.37 -5.66
CA ILE A 274 5.91 -23.74 -5.90
C ILE A 274 6.81 -24.12 -4.73
N ASP A 275 7.96 -24.72 -5.03
CA ASP A 275 8.92 -25.09 -4.00
C ASP A 275 9.48 -23.85 -3.27
N PRO A 276 9.29 -23.73 -1.94
CA PRO A 276 9.81 -22.63 -1.15
C PRO A 276 11.33 -22.50 -1.11
N SER A 277 12.09 -23.53 -1.52
CA SER A 277 13.56 -23.48 -1.53
C SER A 277 14.14 -22.91 -2.84
N SER A 278 13.38 -22.96 -3.93
CA SER A 278 13.83 -22.59 -5.28
C SER A 278 13.01 -21.46 -5.94
N TRP A 279 11.94 -20.99 -5.28
CA TRP A 279 11.05 -19.95 -5.83
C TRP A 279 11.80 -18.67 -6.22
N GLU A 280 12.90 -18.32 -5.53
CA GLU A 280 13.75 -17.19 -5.87
C GLU A 280 14.31 -17.25 -7.30
N GLN A 281 14.66 -18.45 -7.75
CA GLN A 281 15.21 -18.69 -9.09
C GLN A 281 14.09 -18.63 -10.12
N THR A 282 12.96 -19.28 -9.84
CA THR A 282 11.75 -19.23 -10.69
C THR A 282 11.26 -17.80 -10.89
N ALA A 283 11.33 -16.98 -9.84
CA ALA A 283 10.90 -15.58 -9.89
C ALA A 283 11.83 -14.66 -10.70
N ARG A 284 13.05 -15.06 -11.05
CA ARG A 284 13.95 -14.25 -11.89
C ARG A 284 13.43 -14.12 -13.32
N VAL A 285 12.78 -15.16 -13.83
CA VAL A 285 12.20 -15.19 -15.18
C VAL A 285 10.77 -14.66 -15.11
N ARG A 286 10.38 -13.74 -16.01
CA ARG A 286 8.96 -13.43 -16.20
C ARG A 286 8.35 -14.58 -17.00
N ALA A 287 7.33 -15.24 -16.45
CA ALA A 287 6.43 -16.02 -17.28
C ALA A 287 5.79 -15.05 -18.29
N THR A 288 6.03 -15.29 -19.58
CA THR A 288 5.38 -14.62 -20.71
C THR A 288 3.92 -15.04 -20.80
#